data_AF-A0A7J8WX60-F1
#
_entry.id   AF-A0A7J8WX60-F1
#
_cell.length_a   1.000
_cell.length_b   1.000
_cell.length_c   1.000
_cell.angle_alpha   90.00
_cell.angle_beta   90.00
_cell.angle_gamma   90.00
#
_symmetry.space_group_name_H-M   'P 1'
#
loop_
_entity.id
_entity.type
_entity.pdbx_description
1 polymer ?
#
loop_
_entity_poly.entity_id
_entity_poly.type
_entity_poly.pdbx_seq_one_letter_code
_entity_poly.pdbx_strand_id
1 'polypeptide(L)'
;LVSIKIIRNKITGLPEGYGFVEFVSHAAAERILQTYNGTPMPGTEQMFRLNWASFGAGERHNDPGPDHSIFVGDLAPDVTDYLLQETFRAHYPSVRGAK
;
A
#
# COMPACT_ATOMS: atom_id res chain seq x y z
N LEU A 1 -5.41 9.95 -3.07
CA LEU A 1 -4.49 9.02 -2.38
C LEU A 1 -3.70 9.81 -1.36
N VAL A 2 -3.34 9.24 -0.21
CA VAL A 2 -2.60 10.01 0.83
C VAL A 2 -1.19 9.47 1.14
N SER A 3 -0.89 8.21 0.81
CA SER A 3 0.48 7.70 0.57
C SER A 3 0.44 6.28 0.01
N ILE A 4 1.55 5.80 -0.58
CA ILE A 4 1.85 4.38 -0.75
C ILE A 4 3.11 4.15 0.09
N LYS A 5 3.03 3.30 1.13
CA LYS A 5 4.20 2.89 1.92
C LYS A 5 4.58 1.45 1.58
N ILE A 6 5.86 1.13 1.65
CA ILE A 6 6.38 -0.23 1.53
C ILE A 6 7.44 -0.38 2.60
N ILE A 7 7.43 -1.48 3.35
CA ILE A 7 8.47 -1.68 4.36
C ILE A 7 9.71 -2.22 3.67
N ARG A 8 10.80 -1.46 3.79
CA ARG A 8 12.14 -1.82 3.36
C ARG A 8 13.01 -1.99 4.59
N ASN A 9 13.84 -3.03 4.59
CA ASN A 9 14.77 -3.31 5.66
C ASN A 9 15.77 -2.15 5.79
N LYS A 10 15.91 -1.56 6.98
CA LYS A 10 16.74 -0.35 7.19
C LYS A 10 18.24 -0.58 7.00
N ILE A 11 18.71 -1.83 6.95
CA ILE A 11 20.13 -2.18 6.82
C ILE A 11 20.47 -2.53 5.36
N THR A 12 19.61 -3.30 4.68
CA THR A 12 19.86 -3.75 3.29
C THR A 12 19.17 -2.89 2.22
N GLY A 13 18.19 -2.06 2.60
CA GLY A 13 17.38 -1.25 1.67
C GLY A 13 16.32 -2.04 0.87
N LEU A 14 16.34 -3.37 0.94
CA LEU A 14 15.44 -4.26 0.20
C LEU A 14 14.02 -4.27 0.78
N PRO A 15 12.96 -4.44 -0.03
CA PRO A 15 11.60 -4.62 0.47
C PRO A 15 11.49 -5.91 1.29
N GLU A 16 10.79 -5.88 2.41
CA GLU A 16 10.56 -7.05 3.28
C GLU A 16 9.36 -7.91 2.82
N GLY A 17 8.98 -7.81 1.54
CA GLY A 17 7.77 -8.40 0.95
C GLY A 17 6.47 -7.66 1.28
N TYR A 18 6.32 -7.10 2.49
CA TYR A 18 5.05 -6.50 2.92
C TYR A 18 4.94 -4.97 2.73
N GLY A 19 3.78 -4.54 2.19
CA GLY A 19 3.14 -3.19 2.41
C GLY A 19 0.81 -2.49 4.16
N PHE A 20 0.63 -1.39 4.99
CA PHE A 20 -0.57 -0.91 5.71
C PHE A 20 -1.46 -0.15 4.71
N VAL A 21 -2.49 -0.82 4.20
CA VAL A 21 -3.26 -0.39 3.01
C VAL A 21 -4.46 0.48 3.45
N GLU A 22 -4.23 1.77 3.59
CA GLU A 22 -5.11 2.77 4.22
C GLU A 22 -5.87 3.57 3.11
N PHE A 23 -7.16 3.94 3.23
CA PHE A 23 -7.98 4.38 2.05
C PHE A 23 -8.88 5.59 2.31
N VAL A 24 -9.19 6.36 1.24
CA VAL A 24 -10.09 7.54 1.28
C VAL A 24 -11.44 7.35 2.01
N SER A 25 -11.87 6.10 2.19
CA SER A 25 -12.83 5.72 3.24
C SER A 25 -12.65 4.24 3.61
N HIS A 26 -13.13 3.85 4.79
CA HIS A 26 -13.21 2.44 5.19
C HIS A 26 -14.01 1.58 4.18
N ALA A 27 -15.06 2.14 3.58
CA ALA A 27 -15.84 1.46 2.54
C ALA A 27 -15.06 1.24 1.22
N ALA A 28 -14.07 2.09 0.92
CA ALA A 28 -13.14 1.85 -0.19
C ALA A 28 -12.12 0.75 0.19
N ALA A 29 -11.64 0.74 1.43
CA ALA A 29 -10.74 -0.29 1.95
C ALA A 29 -11.38 -1.68 1.93
N GLU A 30 -12.60 -1.79 2.47
CA GLU A 30 -13.34 -3.04 2.55
C GLU A 30 -13.58 -3.64 1.15
N ARG A 31 -14.02 -2.82 0.18
CA ARG A 31 -14.22 -3.26 -1.20
C ARG A 31 -12.96 -3.82 -1.83
N ILE A 32 -11.81 -3.17 -1.64
CA ILE A 32 -10.55 -3.62 -2.22
C ILE A 32 -9.99 -4.84 -1.47
N LEU A 33 -10.11 -4.91 -0.15
CA LEU A 33 -9.78 -6.10 0.63
C LEU A 33 -10.61 -7.31 0.18
N GLN A 34 -11.92 -7.16 -0.04
CA GLN A 34 -12.78 -8.24 -0.54
C GLN A 34 -12.53 -8.59 -2.02
N THR A 35 -12.20 -7.61 -2.87
CA THR A 35 -12.03 -7.82 -4.32
C THR A 35 -10.66 -8.37 -4.70
N TYR A 36 -9.59 -7.96 -3.99
CA TYR A 36 -8.21 -8.27 -4.37
C TYR A 36 -7.50 -9.29 -3.46
N ASN A 37 -7.99 -9.58 -2.25
CA ASN A 37 -7.34 -10.61 -1.41
C ASN A 37 -7.42 -11.99 -2.09
N GLY A 38 -6.27 -12.65 -2.28
CA GLY A 38 -6.14 -13.92 -3.01
C GLY A 38 -6.07 -13.79 -4.54
N THR A 39 -6.21 -12.58 -5.11
CA THR A 39 -6.04 -12.38 -6.56
C THR A 39 -4.56 -12.38 -6.98
N PRO A 40 -4.21 -12.84 -8.20
CA PRO A 40 -2.84 -12.77 -8.69
C PRO A 40 -2.38 -11.32 -8.86
N MET A 41 -1.14 -11.04 -8.47
CA MET A 41 -0.53 -9.72 -8.58
C MET A 41 -0.02 -9.46 -10.01
N PRO A 42 -0.33 -8.31 -10.64
CA PRO A 42 0.18 -7.98 -11.96
C PRO A 42 1.71 -8.00 -12.00
N GLY A 43 2.27 -8.81 -12.91
CA GLY A 43 3.72 -8.90 -13.13
C GLY A 43 4.49 -9.79 -12.16
N THR A 44 3.83 -10.53 -11.26
CA THR A 44 4.49 -11.53 -10.40
C THR A 44 3.71 -12.84 -10.34
N GLU A 45 4.34 -13.91 -9.83
CA GLU A 45 3.68 -15.20 -9.57
C GLU A 45 2.95 -15.23 -8.21
N GLN A 46 2.91 -14.11 -7.49
CA GLN A 46 2.37 -14.02 -6.13
C GLN A 46 0.90 -13.60 -6.11
N MET A 47 0.22 -13.92 -5.01
CA MET A 47 -1.18 -13.55 -4.76
C MET A 47 -1.22 -12.42 -3.73
N PHE A 48 -2.00 -11.37 -3.98
CA PHE A 48 -2.23 -10.28 -3.02
C PHE A 48 -2.75 -10.84 -1.68
N ARG A 49 -2.00 -10.66 -0.58
CA ARG A 49 -2.44 -11.00 0.78
C ARG A 49 -2.88 -9.74 1.52
N LEU A 50 -4.13 -9.36 1.34
CA LEU A 50 -4.70 -8.17 1.98
C LEU A 50 -5.35 -8.54 3.32
N ASN A 51 -5.00 -7.80 4.37
CA ASN A 51 -5.61 -7.88 5.69
C ASN A 51 -5.88 -6.47 6.20
N TRP A 52 -6.80 -6.33 7.15
CA TRP A 52 -6.97 -5.07 7.85
C TRP A 52 -5.69 -4.71 8.61
N ALA A 53 -5.20 -3.49 8.39
CA ALA A 53 -4.05 -2.93 9.09
C ALA A 53 -4.41 -2.64 10.55
N SER A 54 -4.43 -3.67 11.39
CA SER A 54 -4.49 -3.49 12.84
C SER A 54 -3.18 -2.84 13.29
N PHE A 55 -3.24 -1.57 13.67
CA PHE A 55 -2.12 -0.87 14.30
C PHE A 55 -1.81 -1.55 15.64
N GLY A 56 -0.86 -2.49 15.60
CA GLY A 56 -0.44 -3.27 16.76
C GLY A 56 0.01 -2.38 17.91
N ALA A 57 -0.48 -2.67 19.12
CA ALA A 57 -0.31 -1.86 20.31
C ALA A 57 1.14 -1.37 20.52
N GLY A 58 1.35 -0.07 20.31
CA GLY A 58 2.66 0.58 20.43
C GLY A 58 2.50 2.02 20.91
N GLU A 59 2.08 2.93 20.03
CA GLU A 59 1.99 4.36 20.34
C GLU A 59 0.57 4.91 20.22
N ARG A 60 0.08 5.53 21.30
CA ARG A 60 -1.24 6.19 21.35
C ARG A 60 -1.17 7.62 20.78
N HIS A 61 -1.01 7.77 19.47
CA HIS A 61 -1.33 9.05 18.85
C HIS A 61 -2.86 9.24 18.85
N ASN A 62 -3.36 10.07 19.78
CA ASN A 62 -4.75 10.50 19.80
C ASN A 62 -4.89 11.73 18.88
N ASP A 63 -4.80 11.49 17.57
CA ASP A 63 -5.11 12.48 16.56
C ASP A 63 -6.07 11.87 15.53
N PRO A 64 -7.33 12.38 15.40
CA PRO A 64 -8.30 11.87 14.44
C PRO A 64 -8.05 12.42 13.03
N GLY A 65 -6.81 12.29 12.55
CA GLY A 65 -6.45 12.53 11.16
C GLY A 65 -7.07 11.46 10.23
N PRO A 66 -7.44 11.79 8.98
CA PRO A 66 -8.16 10.87 8.12
C PRO A 66 -7.22 9.85 7.43
N ASP A 67 -7.22 8.62 7.95
CA ASP A 67 -6.59 7.43 7.35
C ASP A 67 -6.94 7.27 5.85
N HIS A 68 -6.00 7.48 4.93
CA HIS A 68 -6.20 7.53 3.47
C HIS A 68 -5.08 6.91 2.55
N SER A 69 -4.08 6.20 3.07
CA SER A 69 -2.79 5.81 2.43
C SER A 69 -2.50 4.34 1.98
N ILE A 70 -2.85 3.93 0.75
CA ILE A 70 -2.69 2.54 0.30
C ILE A 70 -1.26 2.06 -0.05
N PHE A 71 -0.63 1.31 0.86
CA PHE A 71 0.57 0.46 0.65
C PHE A 71 0.40 -0.65 -0.42
N VAL A 72 1.51 -1.10 -1.01
CA VAL A 72 1.57 -2.19 -2.01
C VAL A 72 2.67 -3.18 -1.61
N GLY A 73 2.35 -4.47 -1.49
CA GLY A 73 3.32 -5.53 -1.19
C GLY A 73 3.95 -6.14 -2.45
N ASP A 74 4.87 -7.08 -2.23
CA ASP A 74 5.40 -8.06 -3.21
C ASP A 74 5.89 -7.49 -4.56
N LEU A 75 6.33 -6.23 -4.56
CA LEU A 75 6.97 -5.62 -5.73
C LEU A 75 8.25 -6.35 -6.13
N ALA A 76 8.41 -6.57 -7.44
CA ALA A 76 9.67 -7.02 -8.03
C ALA A 76 10.80 -5.98 -7.76
N PRO A 77 12.07 -6.41 -7.67
CA PRO A 77 13.17 -5.55 -7.22
C PRO A 77 13.43 -4.34 -8.12
N ASP A 78 13.12 -4.43 -9.42
CA ASP A 78 13.30 -3.37 -10.42
C ASP A 78 12.19 -2.28 -10.37
N VAL A 79 11.18 -2.44 -9.52
CA VAL A 79 10.02 -1.52 -9.48
C VAL A 79 10.35 -0.23 -8.73
N THR A 80 10.37 0.89 -9.47
CA THR A 80 10.63 2.23 -8.96
C THR A 80 9.36 2.94 -8.45
N ASP A 81 9.58 3.96 -7.61
CA ASP A 81 8.57 4.93 -7.21
C ASP A 81 7.88 5.60 -8.42
N TYR A 82 8.66 6.01 -9.42
CA TYR A 82 8.17 6.56 -10.68
C TYR A 82 7.23 5.59 -11.43
N LEU A 83 7.56 4.29 -11.48
CA LEU A 83 6.73 3.28 -12.15
C LEU A 83 5.38 3.09 -11.45
N LEU A 84 5.33 3.06 -10.10
CA LEU A 84 4.06 3.12 -9.37
C LEU A 84 3.33 4.43 -9.63
N GLN A 85 4.06 5.56 -9.63
CA GLN A 85 3.44 6.87 -9.78
C GLN A 85 2.74 7.01 -11.13
N GLU A 86 3.36 6.62 -12.25
CA GLU A 86 2.69 6.59 -13.56
C GLU A 86 1.50 5.63 -13.57
N THR A 87 1.70 4.39 -13.14
CA THR A 87 0.67 3.32 -13.16
C THR A 87 -0.60 3.76 -12.42
N PHE A 88 -0.47 4.30 -11.20
CA PHE A 88 -1.62 4.77 -10.45
C PHE A 88 -2.14 6.14 -10.94
N ARG A 89 -1.30 7.01 -11.51
CA ARG A 89 -1.72 8.34 -12.03
C ARG A 89 -2.59 8.23 -13.27
N ALA A 90 -2.35 7.22 -14.12
CA ALA A 90 -3.17 6.95 -15.30
C ALA A 90 -4.64 6.65 -14.95
N HIS A 91 -4.88 6.00 -13.81
CA HIS A 91 -6.23 5.61 -13.36
C HIS A 91 -6.79 6.49 -12.24
N TYR A 92 -5.94 7.18 -11.47
CA TYR A 92 -6.34 7.96 -10.29
C TYR A 92 -5.66 9.33 -10.28
N PRO A 93 -6.34 10.42 -10.69
CA PRO A 93 -5.76 11.78 -10.69
C PRO A 93 -5.49 12.35 -9.28
N SER A 94 -5.75 11.55 -8.22
CA SER A 94 -5.43 11.89 -6.83
C SER A 94 -4.10 11.30 -6.33
N VAL A 95 -3.25 10.76 -7.21
CA VAL A 95 -1.84 10.46 -6.90
C VAL A 95 -1.10 11.77 -6.65
N ARG A 96 -0.44 11.88 -5.50
CA ARG A 96 0.69 12.78 -5.28
C ARG A 96 1.92 11.91 -4.99
N GLY A 97 3.09 12.34 -5.46
CA GLY A 97 4.32 11.58 -5.26
C GLY A 97 4.72 11.53 -3.78
N ALA A 98 5.42 10.46 -3.40
CA ALA A 98 6.16 10.44 -2.14
C ALA A 98 7.27 11.52 -2.16
N LYS A 99 7.72 11.92 -0.97
CA LYS A 99 8.77 12.92 -0.75
C LYS A 99 9.81 12.36 0.23
#